data_AF-A0A946JCU2-F1
#
_entry.id   AF-A0A946JCU2-F1
#
_cell.length_a   1.000
_cell.length_b   1.000
_cell.length_c   1.000
_cell.angle_alpha   90.00
_cell.angle_beta   90.00
_cell.angle_gamma   90.00
#
_symmetry.space_group_name_H-M   'P 1'
#
loop_
_entity.id
_entity.type
_entity.pdbx_description
1 polymer ?
#
loop_
_entity_poly.entity_id
_entity_poly.type
_entity_poly.pdbx_seq_one_letter_code
_entity_poly.pdbx_strand_id
1 'polypeptide(L)' 'MIYDIDIAKQVAKSLLQINAIILQPNNPFKWAAGWNSPIYCDNR' A
#
# COMPACT_ATOMS: atom_id res chain seq x y z
N MET A 1 14.14 -7.93 -0.54
CA MET A 1 13.37 -7.41 -1.70
C MET A 1 12.84 -8.60 -2.49
N ILE A 2 11.59 -8.56 -2.93
CA ILE A 2 11.01 -9.61 -3.77
C ILE A 2 11.34 -9.25 -5.23
N TYR A 3 12.14 -10.08 -5.89
CA TYR A 3 12.58 -9.86 -7.28
C TYR A 3 11.75 -10.63 -8.31
N ASP A 4 10.97 -11.60 -7.85
CA ASP A 4 10.04 -12.36 -8.66
C ASP A 4 8.71 -11.59 -8.78
N ILE A 5 8.30 -11.32 -10.03
CA ILE A 5 7.14 -10.48 -10.31
C ILE A 5 5.82 -11.15 -9.89
N ASP A 6 5.76 -12.48 -9.96
CA ASP A 6 4.55 -13.24 -9.67
C ASP A 6 4.35 -13.36 -8.17
N ILE A 7 5.44 -13.58 -7.42
CA ILE A 7 5.43 -13.50 -5.96
C ILE A 7 5.06 -12.09 -5.51
N ALA A 8 5.63 -11.04 -6.14
CA ALA A 8 5.32 -9.66 -5.78
C ALA A 8 3.83 -9.33 -5.99
N LYS A 9 3.22 -9.78 -7.10
CA LYS A 9 1.78 -9.61 -7.36
C LYS A 9 0.91 -10.34 -6.35
N GLN A 10 1.28 -11.57 -5.99
CA GLN A 10 0.52 -12.35 -5.00
C GLN A 10 0.55 -11.66 -3.63
N VAL A 11 1.72 -11.22 -3.18
CA VAL A 11 1.88 -10.50 -1.92
C VAL A 11 1.10 -9.18 -1.94
N ALA A 12 1.20 -8.39 -3.02
CA ALA A 12 0.43 -7.15 -3.15
C ALA A 12 -1.08 -7.40 -3.09
N LYS A 13 -1.56 -8.46 -3.74
CA LYS A 13 -2.98 -8.85 -3.69
C LYS A 13 -3.41 -9.22 -2.28
N SER A 14 -2.62 -10.02 -1.56
CA SER A 14 -2.93 -10.39 -0.18
C SER A 14 -2.96 -9.18 0.76
N LEU A 15 -2.00 -8.26 0.63
CA LEU A 15 -1.94 -7.03 1.44
C LEU A 15 -3.10 -6.07 1.16
N LEU A 16 -3.51 -5.96 -0.10
CA LEU A 16 -4.71 -5.20 -0.48
C LEU A 16 -5.99 -5.85 0.07
N GLN A 17 -6.08 -7.19 0.05
CA GLN A 17 -7.26 -7.90 0.57
C GLN A 17 -7.47 -7.72 2.08
N ILE A 18 -6.39 -7.68 2.85
CA ILE A 18 -6.46 -7.46 4.31
C ILE A 18 -6.51 -5.98 4.69
N ASN A 19 -6.57 -5.07 3.71
CA ASN A 19 -6.50 -3.61 3.90
C ASN A 19 -5.21 -3.13 4.60
N ALA A 20 -4.14 -3.91 4.56
CA ALA A 20 -2.82 -3.46 4.99
C ALA A 20 -2.27 -2.40 4.03
N ILE A 21 -2.68 -2.43 2.77
CA ILE A 21 -2.42 -1.37 1.78
C ILE A 21 -3.74 -0.75 1.33
N ILE A 22 -3.82 0.58 1.33
CA ILE A 22 -4.97 1.34 0.87
C ILE A 22 -4.52 2.34 -0.20
N LEU A 23 -5.18 2.29 -1.36
CA LEU A 23 -4.90 3.17 -2.50
C LEU A 23 -6.05 4.18 -2.65
N GLN A 24 -5.76 5.46 -2.46
CA GLN A 24 -6.70 6.57 -2.65
C GLN A 24 -6.06 7.68 -3.50
N PRO A 25 -5.94 7.49 -4.82
CA PRO A 25 -5.32 8.48 -5.72
C PRO A 25 -6.09 9.80 -5.79
N ASN A 26 -7.42 9.77 -5.67
CA ASN A 26 -8.28 10.95 -5.76
C ASN A 26 -8.48 11.68 -4.42
N ASN A 27 -8.22 11.01 -3.29
CA ASN A 27 -8.38 11.57 -1.95
C ASN A 27 -7.18 11.16 -1.09
N PRO A 28 -6.04 11.86 -1.20
CA PRO A 28 -4.79 11.42 -0.61
C PRO A 28 -4.82 11.47 0.92
N PHE A 29 -4.11 10.53 1.54
CA PHE A 29 -3.90 10.47 2.98
C PHE A 29 -2.91 11.52 3.43
N LYS A 30 -3.22 12.21 4.52
CA LYS A 30 -2.27 13.10 5.19
C LYS A 30 -1.47 12.32 6.23
N TRP A 31 -0.17 12.17 5.98
CA TRP A 31 0.76 11.52 6.88
C TRP A 31 1.06 12.42 8.08
N ALA A 32 1.54 11.83 9.18
CA ALA A 32 1.93 12.58 10.38
C ALA A 32 3.01 13.65 10.10
N ALA A 33 3.86 13.42 9.10
CA ALA A 33 4.84 14.40 8.62
C ALA A 33 4.23 15.57 7.82
N GLY A 34 2.90 15.59 7.62
CA GLY A 34 2.20 16.58 6.80
C GLY A 34 2.17 16.27 5.31
N TRP A 35 2.76 15.15 4.87
CA TRP A 35 2.80 14.74 3.47
C TRP A 35 1.49 14.12 2.99
N ASN A 36 1.01 14.52 1.81
CA ASN A 36 -0.16 13.92 1.18
C ASN A 36 0.27 12.77 0.26
N SER A 37 -0.04 11.54 0.65
CA SER A 37 0.26 10.35 -0.14
C SER A 37 -1.02 9.71 -0.67
N PRO A 38 -1.07 9.32 -1.95
CA PRO A 38 -2.17 8.53 -2.49
C PRO A 38 -2.18 7.08 -1.99
N ILE A 39 -1.16 6.67 -1.23
CA ILE A 39 -0.98 5.31 -0.73
C ILE A 39 -0.73 5.33 0.77
N TYR A 40 -1.43 4.47 1.49
CA TYR A 40 -1.17 4.14 2.90
C TYR A 40 -0.83 2.65 3.00
N CYS A 41 0.17 2.31 3.82
CA CYS A 41 0.64 0.94 4.03
C CYS A 41 0.97 0.74 5.51
N ASP A 42 0.37 -0.26 6.14
CA ASP A 42 0.56 -0.62 7.54
C ASP A 42 0.61 -2.15 7.68
N ASN A 43 1.82 -2.68 7.85
CA ASN A 43 2.10 -4.13 7.90
C ASN A 43 2.33 -4.64 9.34
N ARG A 44 1.76 -3.94 10.33
CA ARG A 44 1.88 -4.32 11.75
C ARG A 44 1.10 -5.58 12.08
#